data_AF-A0A1B6J1A9-F1
#
_entry.id   AF-A0A1B6J1A9-F1
#
_cell.length_a   1.000
_cell.length_b   1.000
_cell.length_c   1.000
_cell.angle_alpha   90.00
_cell.angle_beta   90.00
_cell.angle_gamma   90.00
#
_symmetry.space_group_name_H-M   'P 1'
#
loop_
_entity.id
_entity.type
_entity.pdbx_description
1 polymer ?
#
loop_
_entity_poly.entity_id
_entity_poly.type
_entity_poly.pdbx_seq_one_letter_code
_entity_poly.pdbx_strand_id
1 'polypeptide(L)'
;MEDPQVTTLYEQSAVEQDDDMITRENEQTHMYVRTPGSHHAARVLQPDNPLMIRFQAALKSHLTRQNRRLDEEIVGLKLSLKECLKTCENDIEVRDSDQQAVFRQNIVFDKERETTEALIIDREKIETDLKADLGIHKETNIILTNTTNKEEELRLEKESLAALITQFSEWEQSQNSEITIAQRISEKNKTDRNVYTQEKIYQDLLIVSLTSEVLNLTTKLGELEKHIKQKQSEVEVVQQSVADGNADLEALERENKRLMQVWSHVILQIQQRDQVMGEVKVQLIKGQEQYRQLECQVDSYKRSSAVEIKRNESLTQTLLRLEGDQEVLSRAYSSEEDKQHKLRETLVHLANSLKLTQADLDKIIADSRDKDAQCAVVQAEIDKLLQLKYQLEEKLLTKLHQQVVLSKAEKHTSKLISNLRTSARTLEAQLAGAQNELARVLLCIEQENKQLKEYNINLDDEKMLYAAREKELKASENGLKQQESVITWKQRQIANVNVQIAAINQRSQGLEETADELQVTYLERGLAQIINNIEELHKAWMREQSRI
;
A
#
# COMPACT_ATOMS: atom_id res chain seq x y z
N MET A 1 13.19 168.34 -20.97
CA MET A 1 12.25 167.53 -21.76
C MET A 1 10.84 168.00 -21.45
N GLU A 2 10.14 168.71 -22.34
CA GLU A 2 10.64 169.42 -23.54
C GLU A 2 9.58 170.46 -23.96
N ASP A 3 10.03 171.50 -24.67
CA ASP A 3 9.22 172.51 -25.38
C ASP A 3 8.47 171.88 -26.60
N PRO A 4 7.55 172.56 -27.37
CA PRO A 4 7.54 174.01 -27.68
C PRO A 4 6.21 174.79 -27.98
N GLN A 5 6.25 176.12 -27.71
CA GLN A 5 5.75 177.26 -28.56
C GLN A 5 4.22 177.44 -28.85
N VAL A 6 3.70 178.63 -29.25
CA VAL A 6 4.32 179.94 -29.65
C VAL A 6 4.07 181.08 -28.62
N THR A 7 3.44 182.27 -28.77
CA THR A 7 2.70 183.04 -29.83
C THR A 7 2.71 184.56 -29.50
N THR A 8 2.48 185.49 -30.45
CA THR A 8 2.77 186.95 -30.32
C THR A 8 1.88 187.90 -31.19
N LEU A 9 1.79 189.22 -30.82
CA LEU A 9 1.92 190.46 -31.68
C LEU A 9 0.94 191.68 -31.40
N TYR A 10 1.51 192.89 -31.15
CA TYR A 10 1.21 194.28 -31.64
C TYR A 10 -0.15 195.05 -31.37
N GLU A 11 -0.35 196.38 -31.63
CA GLU A 11 0.40 197.66 -31.32
C GLU A 11 -0.33 199.01 -31.79
N GLN A 12 -0.29 200.11 -30.99
CA GLN A 12 -0.39 201.62 -31.23
C GLN A 12 -1.57 202.42 -31.92
N SER A 13 -1.75 203.74 -31.58
CA SER A 13 -2.68 204.81 -32.12
C SER A 13 -2.42 206.28 -31.57
N ALA A 14 -2.99 207.38 -32.14
CA ALA A 14 -2.78 208.84 -31.77
C ALA A 14 -3.84 209.90 -32.33
N VAL A 15 -3.66 211.26 -32.17
CA VAL A 15 -4.21 212.49 -32.90
C VAL A 15 -4.88 213.64 -32.04
N GLU A 16 -4.72 214.96 -32.38
CA GLU A 16 -4.99 216.20 -31.55
C GLU A 16 -5.74 217.45 -32.23
N GLN A 17 -5.79 218.67 -31.60
CA GLN A 17 -6.21 220.09 -32.05
C GLN A 17 -7.71 220.61 -31.87
N ASP A 18 -8.21 221.88 -31.76
CA ASP A 18 -7.83 223.35 -31.49
C ASP A 18 -9.13 224.16 -31.00
N ASP A 19 -9.46 225.50 -30.92
CA ASP A 19 -9.06 226.91 -31.35
C ASP A 19 -9.82 228.03 -30.47
N ASP A 20 -9.67 229.40 -30.64
CA ASP A 20 -10.03 230.47 -29.61
C ASP A 20 -10.35 232.02 -30.04
N MET A 21 -10.66 233.02 -29.12
CA MET A 21 -10.60 234.59 -29.11
C MET A 21 -11.67 235.62 -29.79
N ILE A 22 -11.77 237.01 -29.68
CA ILE A 22 -11.79 238.15 -28.62
C ILE A 22 -12.10 239.71 -29.08
N THR A 23 -12.54 240.71 -28.22
CA THR A 23 -12.54 242.30 -28.24
C THR A 23 -13.63 243.26 -28.95
N ARG A 24 -13.89 244.66 -28.84
CA ARG A 24 -13.64 245.94 -27.97
C ARG A 24 -14.41 247.33 -28.34
N GLU A 25 -14.62 248.32 -27.39
CA GLU A 25 -14.70 249.89 -27.35
C GLU A 25 -15.84 250.83 -28.02
N ASN A 26 -16.06 252.22 -27.93
CA ASN A 26 -15.45 253.55 -27.44
C ASN A 26 -16.47 254.83 -27.20
N GLU A 27 -16.11 256.17 -27.19
CA GLU A 27 -16.90 257.47 -26.74
C GLU A 27 -17.01 258.76 -27.73
N GLN A 28 -17.32 260.11 -27.52
CA GLN A 28 -17.66 261.19 -26.45
C GLN A 28 -18.16 262.66 -26.97
N THR A 29 -18.34 263.77 -26.13
CA THR A 29 -18.42 265.33 -26.34
C THR A 29 -19.79 266.17 -26.52
N HIS A 30 -20.10 267.54 -26.40
CA HIS A 30 -19.67 268.88 -25.76
C HIS A 30 -20.78 270.10 -25.64
N MET A 31 -20.51 271.47 -25.66
CA MET A 31 -21.35 272.66 -25.10
C MET A 31 -21.33 274.17 -25.72
N TYR A 32 -22.22 275.17 -25.28
CA TYR A 32 -22.23 276.74 -25.31
C TYR A 32 -22.96 277.63 -26.45
N VAL A 33 -23.38 278.98 -26.49
CA VAL A 33 -23.51 280.31 -25.68
C VAL A 33 -24.60 281.42 -26.19
N ARG A 34 -24.53 282.82 -26.03
CA ARG A 34 -25.66 283.88 -26.12
C ARG A 34 -25.40 285.45 -26.43
N THR A 35 -26.41 286.26 -26.93
CA THR A 35 -26.74 287.80 -26.86
C THR A 35 -26.09 288.85 -27.86
N PRO A 36 -26.40 290.21 -28.06
CA PRO A 36 -27.22 291.35 -27.41
C PRO A 36 -28.05 292.39 -28.34
N GLY A 37 -28.25 293.74 -28.05
CA GLY A 37 -29.05 294.79 -28.86
C GLY A 37 -29.08 296.34 -28.44
N SER A 38 -29.88 297.28 -29.08
CA SER A 38 -30.03 298.81 -28.86
C SER A 38 -31.07 299.58 -29.79
N HIS A 39 -31.47 300.91 -29.83
CA HIS A 39 -31.57 302.17 -28.97
C HIS A 39 -32.27 303.47 -29.69
N HIS A 40 -32.54 304.65 -29.01
CA HIS A 40 -32.92 306.08 -29.47
C HIS A 40 -34.38 306.46 -29.99
N ALA A 41 -34.97 307.69 -30.26
CA ALA A 41 -34.97 309.20 -29.95
C ALA A 41 -36.20 309.94 -30.72
N ALA A 42 -36.69 311.23 -30.78
CA ALA A 42 -36.68 312.68 -30.26
C ALA A 42 -38.03 313.45 -30.75
N ARG A 43 -38.44 314.77 -30.78
CA ARG A 43 -38.06 316.22 -30.46
C ARG A 43 -39.31 317.23 -30.35
N VAL A 44 -39.26 318.60 -30.57
CA VAL A 44 -40.23 319.70 -30.05
C VAL A 44 -40.46 321.04 -30.90
N LEU A 45 -41.59 321.83 -30.74
CA LEU A 45 -41.90 323.29 -31.08
C LEU A 45 -42.82 323.98 -29.97
N GLN A 46 -43.24 325.27 -30.03
CA GLN A 46 -43.73 326.12 -28.89
C GLN A 46 -45.28 326.30 -28.65
N PRO A 47 -45.75 326.77 -27.46
CA PRO A 47 -47.04 326.35 -26.85
C PRO A 47 -48.41 326.88 -27.37
N ASP A 48 -48.69 328.19 -27.31
CA ASP A 48 -50.06 328.70 -27.03
C ASP A 48 -51.10 328.70 -28.18
N ASN A 49 -50.88 327.97 -29.29
CA ASN A 49 -51.83 327.97 -30.41
C ASN A 49 -52.90 326.86 -30.27
N PRO A 50 -54.21 327.17 -30.40
CA PRO A 50 -55.30 326.21 -30.18
C PRO A 50 -55.29 324.97 -31.10
N LEU A 51 -54.66 325.01 -32.28
CA LEU A 51 -54.55 323.82 -33.14
C LEU A 51 -53.59 322.74 -32.59
N MET A 52 -52.67 323.11 -31.69
CA MET A 52 -51.68 322.19 -31.11
C MET A 52 -52.33 321.06 -30.29
N ILE A 53 -53.41 321.38 -29.56
CA ILE A 53 -54.02 320.52 -28.54
C ILE A 53 -54.57 319.21 -29.15
N ARG A 54 -55.14 319.27 -30.36
CA ARG A 54 -55.72 318.08 -31.03
C ARG A 54 -54.66 317.07 -31.47
N PHE A 55 -53.48 317.52 -31.91
CA PHE A 55 -52.39 316.63 -32.33
C PHE A 55 -51.68 315.97 -31.14
N GLN A 56 -51.49 316.68 -30.02
CA GLN A 56 -50.92 316.09 -28.80
C GLN A 56 -51.79 314.95 -28.24
N ALA A 57 -53.11 315.09 -28.30
CA ALA A 57 -54.05 314.04 -27.88
C ALA A 57 -53.93 312.76 -28.73
N ALA A 58 -53.76 312.90 -30.06
CA ALA A 58 -53.66 311.77 -30.97
C ALA A 58 -52.40 310.92 -30.72
N LEU A 59 -51.23 311.55 -30.55
CA LEU A 59 -49.97 310.83 -30.34
C LEU A 59 -49.96 310.06 -29.00
N LYS A 60 -50.50 310.67 -27.93
CA LYS A 60 -50.58 310.06 -26.60
C LYS A 60 -51.48 308.81 -26.57
N SER A 61 -52.51 308.77 -27.42
CA SER A 61 -53.38 307.60 -27.63
C SER A 61 -52.67 306.46 -28.37
N HIS A 62 -51.80 306.76 -29.33
CA HIS A 62 -51.08 305.71 -30.08
C HIS A 62 -50.03 304.99 -29.22
N LEU A 63 -49.18 305.74 -28.50
CA LEU A 63 -48.11 305.15 -27.68
C LEU A 63 -48.64 304.31 -26.51
N THR A 64 -49.73 304.73 -25.86
CA THR A 64 -50.38 303.94 -24.79
C THR A 64 -50.98 302.63 -25.30
N ARG A 65 -51.32 302.54 -26.60
CA ARG A 65 -51.77 301.30 -27.24
C ARG A 65 -50.61 300.34 -27.53
N GLN A 66 -49.42 300.87 -27.85
CA GLN A 66 -48.24 300.06 -28.17
C GLN A 66 -47.61 299.42 -26.93
N ASN A 67 -47.58 300.11 -25.79
CA ASN A 67 -47.13 299.54 -24.51
C ASN A 67 -47.93 298.29 -24.12
N ARG A 68 -49.27 298.36 -24.17
CA ARG A 68 -50.14 297.22 -23.81
C ARG A 68 -49.81 295.94 -24.58
N ARG A 69 -49.50 296.06 -25.88
CA ARG A 69 -49.15 294.89 -26.71
C ARG A 69 -47.83 294.23 -26.26
N LEU A 70 -46.86 295.02 -25.80
CA LEU A 70 -45.59 294.51 -25.29
C LEU A 70 -45.75 293.89 -23.89
N ASP A 71 -46.59 294.49 -23.03
CA ASP A 71 -46.95 293.88 -21.73
C ASP A 71 -47.64 292.52 -21.92
N GLU A 72 -48.53 292.41 -22.91
CA GLU A 72 -49.20 291.16 -23.30
C GLU A 72 -48.20 290.10 -23.84
N GLU A 73 -47.25 290.48 -24.71
CA GLU A 73 -46.17 289.59 -25.19
C GLU A 73 -45.27 289.08 -24.02
N ILE A 74 -44.96 289.94 -23.03
CA ILE A 74 -44.16 289.58 -21.85
C ILE A 74 -44.90 288.61 -20.91
N VAL A 75 -46.22 288.71 -20.79
CA VAL A 75 -47.02 287.74 -20.02
C VAL A 75 -47.07 286.38 -20.72
N GLY A 76 -47.22 286.35 -22.05
CA GLY A 76 -47.20 285.12 -22.84
C GLY A 76 -45.90 284.32 -22.67
N LEU A 77 -44.74 284.98 -22.80
CA LEU A 77 -43.43 284.34 -22.63
C LEU A 77 -43.16 283.83 -21.20
N LYS A 78 -43.78 284.43 -20.18
CA LYS A 78 -43.69 283.94 -18.79
C LYS A 78 -44.50 282.68 -18.53
N LEU A 79 -45.55 282.42 -19.32
CA LEU A 79 -46.34 281.20 -19.22
C LEU A 79 -45.62 280.02 -19.91
N SER A 80 -45.11 280.20 -21.13
CA SER A 80 -44.36 279.14 -21.83
C SER A 80 -43.10 278.69 -21.09
N LEU A 81 -42.41 279.61 -20.40
CA LEU A 81 -41.26 279.27 -19.54
C LEU A 81 -41.66 278.36 -18.36
N LYS A 82 -42.90 278.50 -17.84
CA LYS A 82 -43.41 277.67 -16.74
C LYS A 82 -43.81 276.26 -17.20
N GLU A 83 -44.33 276.12 -18.41
CA GLU A 83 -44.62 274.80 -18.99
C GLU A 83 -43.33 274.04 -19.31
N CYS A 84 -42.32 274.72 -19.87
CA CYS A 84 -41.01 274.12 -20.18
C CYS A 84 -40.25 273.63 -18.94
N LEU A 85 -40.41 274.28 -17.78
CA LEU A 85 -39.83 273.81 -16.52
C LEU A 85 -40.53 272.53 -16.02
N LYS A 86 -41.87 272.49 -16.07
CA LYS A 86 -42.63 271.30 -15.67
C LYS A 86 -42.31 270.06 -16.51
N THR A 87 -42.05 270.22 -17.81
CA THR A 87 -41.63 269.08 -18.64
C THR A 87 -40.27 268.53 -18.21
N CYS A 88 -39.30 269.40 -17.84
CA CYS A 88 -38.03 268.93 -17.29
C CYS A 88 -38.16 268.27 -15.90
N GLU A 89 -39.09 268.73 -15.06
CA GLU A 89 -39.36 268.09 -13.76
C GLU A 89 -39.91 266.66 -13.96
N ASN A 90 -40.87 266.48 -14.86
CA ASN A 90 -41.44 265.17 -15.19
C ASN A 90 -40.41 264.18 -15.76
N ASP A 91 -39.54 264.61 -16.68
CA ASP A 91 -38.54 263.74 -17.32
C ASP A 91 -37.51 263.20 -16.31
N ILE A 92 -37.24 263.93 -15.22
CA ILE A 92 -36.37 263.48 -14.12
C ILE A 92 -37.07 262.40 -13.29
N GLU A 93 -38.35 262.57 -12.94
CA GLU A 93 -39.12 261.57 -12.19
C GLU A 93 -39.23 260.23 -12.96
N VAL A 94 -39.41 260.28 -14.28
CA VAL A 94 -39.44 259.08 -15.14
C VAL A 94 -38.10 258.35 -15.11
N ARG A 95 -36.99 259.06 -15.32
CA ARG A 95 -35.66 258.42 -15.40
C ARG A 95 -35.24 257.80 -14.05
N ASP A 96 -35.56 258.46 -12.94
CA ASP A 96 -35.24 257.92 -11.61
C ASP A 96 -36.16 256.73 -11.24
N SER A 97 -37.38 256.67 -11.78
CA SER A 97 -38.26 255.48 -11.71
C SER A 97 -37.67 254.28 -12.46
N ASP A 98 -37.22 254.49 -13.70
CA ASP A 98 -36.58 253.44 -14.52
C ASP A 98 -35.29 252.93 -13.86
N GLN A 99 -34.49 253.83 -13.29
CA GLN A 99 -33.24 253.48 -12.63
C GLN A 99 -33.47 252.63 -11.36
N GLN A 100 -34.58 252.85 -10.63
CA GLN A 100 -35.01 251.91 -9.58
C GLN A 100 -35.53 250.58 -10.13
N ALA A 101 -36.16 250.54 -11.31
CA ALA A 101 -36.65 249.31 -11.92
C ALA A 101 -35.48 248.37 -12.30
N VAL A 102 -34.42 248.92 -12.92
CA VAL A 102 -33.19 248.18 -13.24
C VAL A 102 -32.52 247.64 -11.98
N PHE A 103 -32.41 248.44 -10.91
CA PHE A 103 -31.84 247.98 -9.64
C PHE A 103 -32.64 246.83 -9.01
N ARG A 104 -33.99 246.90 -9.05
CA ARG A 104 -34.87 245.81 -8.62
C ARG A 104 -34.69 244.54 -9.47
N GLN A 105 -34.42 244.67 -10.77
CA GLN A 105 -34.23 243.54 -11.67
C GLN A 105 -32.87 242.85 -11.47
N ASN A 106 -31.79 243.60 -11.22
CA ASN A 106 -30.49 243.00 -10.89
C ASN A 106 -30.55 242.18 -9.58
N ILE A 107 -31.25 242.67 -8.55
CA ILE A 107 -31.48 241.92 -7.31
C ILE A 107 -32.25 240.60 -7.54
N VAL A 108 -33.04 240.49 -8.62
CA VAL A 108 -33.65 239.22 -9.02
C VAL A 108 -32.64 238.33 -9.75
N PHE A 109 -31.85 238.87 -10.69
CA PHE A 109 -30.82 238.09 -11.37
C PHE A 109 -29.74 237.54 -10.44
N ASP A 110 -29.28 238.30 -9.45
CA ASP A 110 -28.31 237.82 -8.46
C ASP A 110 -28.89 236.66 -7.64
N LYS A 111 -30.19 236.69 -7.31
CA LYS A 111 -30.87 235.59 -6.61
C LYS A 111 -31.09 234.37 -7.49
N GLU A 112 -31.50 234.54 -8.74
CA GLU A 112 -31.61 233.42 -9.69
C GLU A 112 -30.24 232.82 -10.03
N ARG A 113 -29.17 233.59 -9.88
CA ARG A 113 -27.79 233.10 -9.93
C ARG A 113 -27.43 232.30 -8.68
N GLU A 114 -27.71 232.81 -7.47
CA GLU A 114 -27.52 232.06 -6.22
C GLU A 114 -28.31 230.73 -6.21
N THR A 115 -29.55 230.70 -6.71
CA THR A 115 -30.34 229.46 -6.81
C THR A 115 -29.79 228.51 -7.85
N THR A 116 -29.33 228.99 -9.01
CA THR A 116 -28.74 228.12 -10.05
C THR A 116 -27.37 227.59 -9.65
N GLU A 117 -26.51 228.38 -9.02
CA GLU A 117 -25.22 227.91 -8.46
C GLU A 117 -25.46 226.87 -7.34
N ALA A 118 -26.46 227.07 -6.47
CA ALA A 118 -26.87 226.06 -5.48
C ALA A 118 -27.40 224.76 -6.12
N LEU A 119 -28.24 224.84 -7.16
CA LEU A 119 -28.76 223.68 -7.88
C LEU A 119 -27.66 222.90 -8.64
N ILE A 120 -26.62 223.58 -9.13
CA ILE A 120 -25.45 222.93 -9.71
C ILE A 120 -24.70 222.13 -8.64
N ILE A 121 -24.42 222.76 -7.48
CA ILE A 121 -23.75 222.10 -6.35
C ILE A 121 -24.53 220.88 -5.84
N ASP A 122 -25.86 220.97 -5.73
CA ASP A 122 -26.68 219.83 -5.29
C ASP A 122 -26.81 218.74 -6.37
N ARG A 123 -26.84 219.09 -7.67
CA ARG A 123 -26.70 218.11 -8.75
C ARG A 123 -25.35 217.39 -8.68
N GLU A 124 -24.26 218.10 -8.47
CA GLU A 124 -22.91 217.51 -8.42
C GLU A 124 -22.78 216.51 -7.26
N LYS A 125 -23.32 216.83 -6.07
CA LYS A 125 -23.43 215.88 -4.94
C LYS A 125 -24.21 214.63 -5.33
N ILE A 126 -25.41 214.79 -5.88
CA ILE A 126 -26.26 213.66 -6.31
C ILE A 126 -25.54 212.82 -7.38
N GLU A 127 -24.77 213.43 -8.28
CA GLU A 127 -23.96 212.70 -9.24
C GLU A 127 -22.76 211.97 -8.61
N THR A 128 -22.11 212.52 -7.57
CA THR A 128 -21.05 211.80 -6.85
C THR A 128 -21.61 210.65 -6.01
N ASP A 129 -22.74 210.86 -5.35
CA ASP A 129 -23.41 209.86 -4.51
C ASP A 129 -23.95 208.71 -5.39
N LEU A 130 -24.59 209.03 -6.52
CA LEU A 130 -25.03 208.03 -7.51
C LEU A 130 -23.84 207.23 -8.10
N LYS A 131 -22.67 207.86 -8.31
CA LYS A 131 -21.46 207.16 -8.76
C LYS A 131 -20.90 206.24 -7.67
N ALA A 132 -20.99 206.62 -6.39
CA ALA A 132 -20.62 205.77 -5.26
C ALA A 132 -21.57 204.58 -5.12
N ASP A 133 -22.89 204.81 -5.13
CA ASP A 133 -23.93 203.77 -5.04
C ASP A 133 -23.86 202.79 -6.21
N LEU A 134 -23.62 203.27 -7.45
CA LEU A 134 -23.38 202.40 -8.61
C LEU A 134 -22.07 201.60 -8.49
N GLY A 135 -21.07 202.11 -7.77
CA GLY A 135 -19.87 201.37 -7.40
C GLY A 135 -20.19 200.24 -6.41
N ILE A 136 -20.89 200.57 -5.32
CA ILE A 136 -21.33 199.61 -4.30
C ILE A 136 -22.26 198.54 -4.90
N HIS A 137 -23.18 198.90 -5.79
CA HIS A 137 -24.05 197.94 -6.49
C HIS A 137 -23.25 197.02 -7.43
N LYS A 138 -22.22 197.52 -8.12
CA LYS A 138 -21.35 196.65 -8.93
C LYS A 138 -20.58 195.67 -8.06
N GLU A 139 -19.97 196.14 -6.98
CA GLU A 139 -19.19 195.30 -6.06
C GLU A 139 -20.07 194.24 -5.39
N THR A 140 -21.24 194.63 -4.86
CA THR A 140 -22.19 193.68 -4.25
C THR A 140 -22.77 192.69 -5.26
N ASN A 141 -22.94 193.06 -6.53
CA ASN A 141 -23.36 192.10 -7.57
C ASN A 141 -22.22 191.15 -8.00
N ILE A 142 -20.97 191.60 -7.99
CA ILE A 142 -19.77 190.75 -8.18
C ILE A 142 -19.64 189.77 -7.00
N ILE A 143 -19.81 190.24 -5.76
CA ILE A 143 -19.84 189.38 -4.57
C ILE A 143 -20.99 188.38 -4.67
N LEU A 144 -22.20 188.83 -5.01
CA LEU A 144 -23.38 187.96 -5.13
C LEU A 144 -23.16 186.85 -6.17
N THR A 145 -22.76 187.20 -7.39
CA THR A 145 -22.48 186.23 -8.45
C THR A 145 -21.36 185.26 -8.09
N ASN A 146 -20.29 185.72 -7.43
CA ASN A 146 -19.26 184.83 -6.89
C ASN A 146 -19.79 183.89 -5.80
N THR A 147 -20.67 184.37 -4.91
CA THR A 147 -21.29 183.51 -3.87
C THR A 147 -22.28 182.49 -4.45
N THR A 148 -23.08 182.84 -5.46
CA THR A 148 -24.00 181.88 -6.11
C THR A 148 -23.24 180.83 -6.91
N ASN A 149 -22.19 181.23 -7.64
CA ASN A 149 -21.30 180.27 -8.31
C ASN A 149 -20.66 179.30 -7.30
N LYS A 150 -20.23 179.80 -6.13
CA LYS A 150 -19.66 178.95 -5.08
C LYS A 150 -20.69 178.07 -4.38
N GLU A 151 -21.94 178.51 -4.25
CA GLU A 151 -23.04 177.68 -3.78
C GLU A 151 -23.31 176.53 -4.77
N GLU A 152 -23.34 176.81 -6.08
CA GLU A 152 -23.52 175.77 -7.12
C GLU A 152 -22.37 174.77 -7.16
N GLU A 153 -21.10 175.21 -7.06
CA GLU A 153 -19.94 174.32 -6.90
C GLU A 153 -20.11 173.39 -5.69
N LEU A 154 -20.46 173.92 -4.52
CA LEU A 154 -20.66 173.14 -3.30
C LEU A 154 -21.89 172.23 -3.37
N ARG A 155 -22.91 172.61 -4.15
CA ARG A 155 -24.09 171.78 -4.40
C ARG A 155 -23.74 170.58 -5.28
N LEU A 156 -22.98 170.79 -6.34
CA LEU A 156 -22.47 169.73 -7.23
C LEU A 156 -21.47 168.82 -6.50
N GLU A 157 -20.58 169.38 -5.68
CA GLU A 157 -19.69 168.59 -4.82
C GLU A 157 -20.50 167.70 -3.86
N LYS A 158 -21.49 168.26 -3.16
CA LYS A 158 -22.41 167.52 -2.29
C LYS A 158 -23.21 166.44 -3.04
N GLU A 159 -23.72 166.74 -4.24
CA GLU A 159 -24.43 165.77 -5.09
C GLU A 159 -23.49 164.61 -5.52
N SER A 160 -22.24 164.90 -5.87
CA SER A 160 -21.23 163.89 -6.21
C SER A 160 -20.82 163.02 -5.02
N LEU A 161 -20.65 163.62 -3.83
CA LEU A 161 -20.34 162.91 -2.59
C LEU A 161 -21.51 162.05 -2.13
N ALA A 162 -22.76 162.51 -2.30
CA ALA A 162 -23.95 161.71 -2.03
C ALA A 162 -24.03 160.49 -2.96
N ALA A 163 -23.75 160.66 -4.26
CA ALA A 163 -23.69 159.56 -5.22
C ALA A 163 -22.59 158.53 -4.87
N LEU A 164 -21.41 159.01 -4.46
CA LEU A 164 -20.30 158.16 -4.01
C LEU A 164 -20.65 157.39 -2.72
N ILE A 165 -21.37 158.01 -1.77
CA ILE A 165 -21.87 157.35 -0.56
C ILE A 165 -22.90 156.27 -0.91
N THR A 166 -23.81 156.51 -1.86
CA THR A 166 -24.73 155.46 -2.31
C THR A 166 -24.00 154.30 -2.99
N GLN A 167 -22.98 154.58 -3.82
CA GLN A 167 -22.17 153.54 -4.46
C GLN A 167 -21.38 152.71 -3.44
N PHE A 168 -20.79 153.34 -2.42
CA PHE A 168 -20.12 152.59 -1.34
C PHE A 168 -21.11 151.77 -0.50
N SER A 169 -22.34 152.27 -0.26
CA SER A 169 -23.39 151.52 0.44
C SER A 169 -23.86 150.29 -0.36
N GLU A 170 -24.01 150.42 -1.69
CA GLU A 170 -24.31 149.29 -2.59
C GLU A 170 -23.16 148.27 -2.60
N TRP A 171 -21.91 148.73 -2.63
CA TRP A 171 -20.73 147.85 -2.55
C TRP A 171 -20.61 147.16 -1.20
N GLU A 172 -20.84 147.85 -0.09
CA GLU A 172 -20.86 147.25 1.26
C GLU A 172 -22.00 146.22 1.38
N GLN A 173 -23.19 146.52 0.86
CA GLN A 173 -24.31 145.57 0.84
C GLN A 173 -23.99 144.35 -0.03
N SER A 174 -23.38 144.54 -1.21
CA SER A 174 -22.95 143.45 -2.08
C SER A 174 -21.88 142.59 -1.42
N GLN A 175 -20.83 143.19 -0.87
CA GLN A 175 -19.73 142.48 -0.21
C GLN A 175 -20.21 141.74 1.05
N ASN A 176 -21.09 142.34 1.86
CA ASN A 176 -21.73 141.65 2.97
C ASN A 176 -22.60 140.47 2.49
N SER A 177 -23.30 140.61 1.35
CA SER A 177 -24.04 139.49 0.76
C SER A 177 -23.10 138.35 0.33
N GLU A 178 -21.98 138.65 -0.33
CA GLU A 178 -20.96 137.67 -0.71
C GLU A 178 -20.33 137.00 0.51
N ILE A 179 -20.03 137.76 1.58
CA ILE A 179 -19.50 137.22 2.84
C ILE A 179 -20.52 136.27 3.48
N THR A 180 -21.81 136.60 3.54
CA THR A 180 -22.82 135.67 4.08
C THR A 180 -23.03 134.44 3.19
N ILE A 181 -22.88 134.56 1.87
CA ILE A 181 -22.90 133.42 0.94
C ILE A 181 -21.66 132.53 1.16
N ALA A 182 -20.47 133.11 1.27
CA ALA A 182 -19.23 132.39 1.55
C ALA A 182 -19.24 131.71 2.93
N GLN A 183 -19.82 132.35 3.95
CA GLN A 183 -20.06 131.75 5.26
C GLN A 183 -20.99 130.53 5.14
N ARG A 184 -22.16 130.66 4.49
CA ARG A 184 -23.09 129.53 4.26
C ARG A 184 -22.45 128.39 3.46
N ILE A 185 -21.61 128.70 2.46
CA ILE A 185 -20.86 127.70 1.69
C ILE A 185 -19.80 127.02 2.57
N SER A 186 -19.11 127.77 3.43
CA SER A 186 -18.13 127.23 4.38
C SER A 186 -18.79 126.33 5.44
N GLU A 187 -19.93 126.74 5.98
CA GLU A 187 -20.77 125.96 6.90
C GLU A 187 -21.27 124.67 6.23
N LYS A 188 -21.79 124.76 5.00
CA LYS A 188 -22.21 123.59 4.24
C LYS A 188 -21.03 122.66 3.94
N ASN A 189 -19.90 123.18 3.47
CA ASN A 189 -18.70 122.38 3.22
C ASN A 189 -18.19 121.70 4.50
N LYS A 190 -18.40 122.32 5.67
CA LYS A 190 -18.11 121.73 6.98
C LYS A 190 -19.11 120.64 7.38
N THR A 191 -20.42 120.81 7.13
CA THR A 191 -21.41 119.74 7.36
C THR A 191 -21.19 118.56 6.41
N ASP A 192 -20.98 118.83 5.13
CA ASP A 192 -20.79 117.80 4.10
C ASP A 192 -19.49 117.03 4.38
N ARG A 193 -18.39 117.73 4.73
CA ARG A 193 -17.15 117.09 5.20
C ARG A 193 -17.36 116.23 6.44
N ASN A 194 -18.14 116.70 7.43
CA ASN A 194 -18.44 115.92 8.62
C ASN A 194 -19.19 114.62 8.27
N VAL A 195 -20.20 114.70 7.40
CA VAL A 195 -20.94 113.53 6.88
C VAL A 195 -20.00 112.56 6.16
N TYR A 196 -19.15 113.04 5.24
CA TYR A 196 -18.15 112.18 4.58
C TYR A 196 -17.15 111.54 5.56
N THR A 197 -16.75 112.22 6.63
CA THR A 197 -15.90 111.59 7.65
C THR A 197 -16.63 110.56 8.51
N GLN A 198 -17.92 110.77 8.81
CA GLN A 198 -18.73 109.78 9.53
C GLN A 198 -18.98 108.52 8.68
N GLU A 199 -19.33 108.70 7.41
CA GLU A 199 -19.49 107.62 6.44
C GLU A 199 -18.18 106.84 6.26
N LYS A 200 -17.03 107.53 6.13
CA LYS A 200 -15.73 106.85 6.08
C LYS A 200 -15.44 106.06 7.36
N ILE A 201 -15.71 106.62 8.54
CA ILE A 201 -15.51 105.91 9.82
C ILE A 201 -16.40 104.66 9.90
N TYR A 202 -17.63 104.72 9.40
CA TYR A 202 -18.53 103.56 9.32
C TYR A 202 -17.99 102.49 8.36
N GLN A 203 -17.49 102.89 7.18
CA GLN A 203 -16.86 101.98 6.21
C GLN A 203 -15.55 101.36 6.74
N ASP A 204 -14.67 102.16 7.36
CA ASP A 204 -13.44 101.69 8.00
C ASP A 204 -13.76 100.66 9.11
N LEU A 205 -14.80 100.92 9.93
CA LEU A 205 -15.27 99.99 10.97
C LEU A 205 -15.84 98.69 10.38
N LEU A 206 -16.63 98.78 9.31
CA LEU A 206 -17.16 97.62 8.59
C LEU A 206 -16.04 96.77 7.98
N ILE A 207 -15.01 97.40 7.41
CA ILE A 207 -13.82 96.71 6.89
C ILE A 207 -13.07 96.00 8.03
N VAL A 208 -12.92 96.62 9.20
CA VAL A 208 -12.32 95.97 10.38
C VAL A 208 -13.17 94.78 10.86
N SER A 209 -14.49 94.91 10.86
CA SER A 209 -15.39 93.80 11.21
C SER A 209 -15.28 92.62 10.24
N LEU A 210 -15.33 92.90 8.93
CA LEU A 210 -15.26 91.87 7.88
C LEU A 210 -13.87 91.22 7.81
N THR A 211 -12.78 91.98 7.98
CA THR A 211 -11.43 91.39 8.02
C THR A 211 -11.20 90.57 9.28
N SER A 212 -11.74 90.98 10.43
CA SER A 212 -11.77 90.16 11.64
C SER A 212 -12.56 88.86 11.43
N GLU A 213 -13.73 88.90 10.79
CA GLU A 213 -14.52 87.71 10.49
C GLU A 213 -13.81 86.78 9.49
N VAL A 214 -13.21 87.31 8.42
CA VAL A 214 -12.39 86.54 7.47
C VAL A 214 -11.19 85.88 8.16
N LEU A 215 -10.49 86.57 9.06
CA LEU A 215 -9.41 85.98 9.85
C LEU A 215 -9.93 84.85 10.76
N ASN A 216 -11.05 85.06 11.46
CA ASN A 216 -11.70 84.06 12.31
C ASN A 216 -12.25 82.85 11.53
N LEU A 217 -12.63 83.01 10.26
CA LEU A 217 -13.00 81.90 9.38
C LEU A 217 -11.75 81.17 8.85
N THR A 218 -10.68 81.91 8.55
CA THR A 218 -9.40 81.35 8.07
C THR A 218 -8.72 80.51 9.16
N THR A 219 -8.73 80.94 10.42
CA THR A 219 -8.20 80.13 11.54
C THR A 219 -9.01 78.86 11.75
N LYS A 220 -10.35 78.96 11.80
CA LYS A 220 -11.24 77.78 11.88
C LYS A 220 -11.05 76.80 10.72
N LEU A 221 -10.82 77.31 9.50
CA LEU A 221 -10.53 76.46 8.34
C LEU A 221 -9.20 75.72 8.52
N GLY A 222 -8.15 76.39 9.00
CA GLY A 222 -6.87 75.75 9.33
C GLY A 222 -6.96 74.74 10.48
N GLU A 223 -7.80 74.98 11.49
CA GLU A 223 -8.12 74.02 12.55
C GLU A 223 -8.84 72.78 12.00
N LEU A 224 -9.85 72.97 11.13
CA LEU A 224 -10.56 71.88 10.47
C LEU A 224 -9.65 71.07 9.54
N GLU A 225 -8.77 71.71 8.76
CA GLU A 225 -7.74 71.02 7.97
C GLU A 225 -6.81 70.17 8.85
N LYS A 226 -6.38 70.70 9.99
CA LYS A 226 -5.53 69.97 10.95
C LYS A 226 -6.28 68.77 11.52
N HIS A 227 -7.56 68.92 11.86
CA HIS A 227 -8.41 67.81 12.30
C HIS A 227 -8.64 66.77 11.20
N ILE A 228 -8.82 67.17 9.94
CA ILE A 228 -8.93 66.25 8.79
C ILE A 228 -7.63 65.45 8.63
N LYS A 229 -6.47 66.11 8.63
CA LYS A 229 -5.14 65.45 8.53
C LYS A 229 -4.88 64.50 9.70
N GLN A 230 -5.27 64.88 10.92
CA GLN A 230 -5.21 63.99 12.08
C GLN A 230 -6.14 62.77 11.90
N LYS A 231 -7.39 62.97 11.48
CA LYS A 231 -8.36 61.89 11.28
C LYS A 231 -7.98 60.95 10.13
N GLN A 232 -7.32 61.45 9.08
CA GLN A 232 -6.73 60.61 8.04
C GLN A 232 -5.66 59.69 8.62
N SER A 233 -4.72 60.22 9.40
CA SER A 233 -3.69 59.40 10.07
C SER A 233 -4.27 58.41 11.09
N GLU A 234 -5.30 58.79 11.85
CA GLU A 234 -6.02 57.86 12.74
C GLU A 234 -6.72 56.73 11.95
N VAL A 235 -7.32 57.05 10.79
CA VAL A 235 -7.92 56.05 9.89
C VAL A 235 -6.87 55.13 9.27
N GLU A 236 -5.72 55.65 8.86
CA GLU A 236 -4.59 54.84 8.35
C GLU A 236 -4.10 53.83 9.40
N VAL A 237 -3.94 54.26 10.66
CA VAL A 237 -3.54 53.38 11.77
C VAL A 237 -4.60 52.32 12.06
N VAL A 238 -5.90 52.68 12.06
CA VAL A 238 -6.99 51.71 12.22
C VAL A 238 -7.05 50.74 11.03
N GLN A 239 -6.84 51.22 9.81
CA GLN A 239 -6.85 50.40 8.60
C GLN A 239 -5.67 49.41 8.58
N GLN A 240 -4.48 49.82 9.04
CA GLN A 240 -3.35 48.91 9.25
C GLN A 240 -3.69 47.86 10.33
N SER A 241 -4.22 48.27 11.47
CA SER A 241 -4.63 47.34 12.55
C SER A 241 -5.70 46.34 12.10
N VAL A 242 -6.60 46.73 11.18
CA VAL A 242 -7.58 45.83 10.56
C VAL A 242 -6.93 44.89 9.54
N ALA A 243 -5.94 45.35 8.77
CA ALA A 243 -5.19 44.51 7.85
C ALA A 243 -4.36 43.45 8.61
N ASP A 244 -3.67 43.84 9.68
CA ASP A 244 -2.90 42.95 10.55
C ASP A 244 -3.84 41.92 11.21
N GLY A 245 -4.96 42.36 11.78
CA GLY A 245 -5.97 41.47 12.37
C GLY A 245 -6.60 40.49 11.38
N ASN A 246 -6.78 40.89 10.11
CA ASN A 246 -7.22 39.98 9.05
C ASN A 246 -6.15 38.94 8.69
N ALA A 247 -4.87 39.33 8.64
CA ALA A 247 -3.76 38.41 8.40
C ALA A 247 -3.61 37.36 9.52
N ASP A 248 -3.82 37.77 10.78
CA ASP A 248 -3.89 36.86 11.93
C ASP A 248 -5.11 35.92 11.86
N LEU A 249 -6.29 36.41 11.45
CA LEU A 249 -7.46 35.56 11.23
C LEU A 249 -7.23 34.52 10.13
N GLU A 250 -6.60 34.90 9.01
CA GLU A 250 -6.18 33.95 7.97
C GLU A 250 -5.15 32.95 8.47
N ALA A 251 -4.24 33.35 9.37
CA ALA A 251 -3.26 32.45 9.98
C ALA A 251 -3.93 31.42 10.90
N LEU A 252 -4.89 31.85 11.72
CA LEU A 252 -5.70 30.98 12.57
C LEU A 252 -6.58 30.03 11.74
N GLU A 253 -7.16 30.50 10.63
CA GLU A 253 -7.99 29.65 9.76
C GLU A 253 -7.14 28.58 9.04
N ARG A 254 -5.93 28.95 8.58
CA ARG A 254 -4.96 28.00 8.00
C ARG A 254 -4.51 26.96 9.03
N GLU A 255 -4.20 27.36 10.26
CA GLU A 255 -3.80 26.44 11.32
C GLU A 255 -4.96 25.54 11.76
N ASN A 256 -6.18 26.04 11.85
CA ASN A 256 -7.38 25.24 12.15
C ASN A 256 -7.62 24.17 11.04
N LYS A 257 -7.51 24.56 9.76
CA LYS A 257 -7.57 23.61 8.63
C LYS A 257 -6.49 22.51 8.74
N ARG A 258 -5.25 22.88 9.10
CA ARG A 258 -4.15 21.93 9.33
C ARG A 258 -4.43 21.00 10.51
N LEU A 259 -4.92 21.54 11.63
CA LEU A 259 -5.22 20.79 12.84
C LEU A 259 -6.37 19.78 12.61
N MET A 260 -7.41 20.18 11.88
CA MET A 260 -8.51 19.30 11.46
C MET A 260 -8.05 18.18 10.53
N GLN A 261 -7.11 18.43 9.61
CA GLN A 261 -6.50 17.39 8.78
C GLN A 261 -5.70 16.39 9.62
N VAL A 262 -4.88 16.86 10.55
CA VAL A 262 -4.13 16.00 11.49
C VAL A 262 -5.08 15.19 12.37
N TRP A 263 -6.14 15.81 12.90
CA TRP A 263 -7.15 15.13 13.73
C TRP A 263 -7.90 14.04 12.95
N SER A 264 -8.28 14.32 11.70
CA SER A 264 -8.90 13.33 10.81
C SER A 264 -7.94 12.17 10.52
N HIS A 265 -6.65 12.43 10.34
CA HIS A 265 -5.64 11.38 10.19
C HIS A 265 -5.50 10.52 11.48
N VAL A 266 -5.49 11.15 12.66
CA VAL A 266 -5.46 10.42 13.94
C VAL A 266 -6.69 9.53 14.12
N ILE A 267 -7.88 10.01 13.75
CA ILE A 267 -9.12 9.19 13.77
C ILE A 267 -8.98 7.98 12.84
N LEU A 268 -8.49 8.17 11.60
CA LEU A 268 -8.27 7.06 10.66
C LEU A 268 -7.24 6.04 11.18
N GLN A 269 -6.15 6.50 11.80
CA GLN A 269 -5.15 5.61 12.42
C GLN A 269 -5.75 4.81 13.60
N ILE A 270 -6.61 5.42 14.42
CA ILE A 270 -7.32 4.71 15.51
C ILE A 270 -8.25 3.66 14.91
N GLN A 271 -9.05 4.01 13.89
CA GLN A 271 -9.96 3.07 13.21
C GLN A 271 -9.20 1.88 12.60
N GLN A 272 -8.09 2.13 11.89
CA GLN A 272 -7.26 1.08 11.31
C GLN A 272 -6.64 0.18 12.40
N ARG A 273 -6.12 0.76 13.48
CA ARG A 273 -5.57 0.01 14.62
C ARG A 273 -6.63 -0.85 15.31
N ASP A 274 -7.85 -0.34 15.45
CA ASP A 274 -8.95 -1.05 16.09
C ASP A 274 -9.52 -2.16 15.19
N GLN A 275 -9.51 -1.99 13.86
CA GLN A 275 -9.74 -3.07 12.89
C GLN A 275 -8.69 -4.19 13.06
N VAL A 276 -7.39 -3.84 13.03
CA VAL A 276 -6.29 -4.81 13.21
C VAL A 276 -6.39 -5.52 14.57
N MET A 277 -6.76 -4.81 15.64
CA MET A 277 -7.06 -5.43 16.94
C MET A 277 -8.24 -6.41 16.86
N GLY A 278 -9.28 -6.10 16.08
CA GLY A 278 -10.39 -7.01 15.81
C GLY A 278 -9.96 -8.28 15.09
N GLU A 279 -9.16 -8.14 14.03
CA GLU A 279 -8.57 -9.26 13.28
C GLU A 279 -7.68 -10.14 14.18
N VAL A 280 -6.79 -9.53 14.97
CA VAL A 280 -5.93 -10.24 15.94
C VAL A 280 -6.76 -10.98 16.99
N LYS A 281 -7.86 -10.38 17.50
CA LYS A 281 -8.79 -11.07 18.42
C LYS A 281 -9.45 -12.30 17.77
N VAL A 282 -9.85 -12.21 16.51
CA VAL A 282 -10.41 -13.35 15.76
C VAL A 282 -9.37 -14.46 15.57
N GLN A 283 -8.11 -14.11 15.26
CA GLN A 283 -7.04 -15.13 15.15
C GLN A 283 -6.68 -15.74 16.51
N LEU A 284 -6.70 -14.97 17.60
CA LEU A 284 -6.49 -15.46 18.96
C LEU A 284 -7.56 -16.49 19.35
N ILE A 285 -8.84 -16.21 19.10
CA ILE A 285 -9.96 -17.14 19.36
C ILE A 285 -9.82 -18.42 18.53
N LYS A 286 -9.44 -18.31 17.25
CA LYS A 286 -9.14 -19.48 16.40
C LYS A 286 -7.99 -20.32 16.94
N GLY A 287 -6.90 -19.68 17.38
CA GLY A 287 -5.75 -20.36 17.97
C GLY A 287 -6.10 -21.06 19.29
N GLN A 288 -6.91 -20.43 20.14
CA GLN A 288 -7.43 -21.04 21.37
C GLN A 288 -8.31 -22.26 21.09
N GLU A 289 -9.19 -22.18 20.08
CA GLU A 289 -10.04 -23.32 19.69
C GLU A 289 -9.23 -24.46 19.05
N GLN A 290 -8.24 -24.16 18.20
CA GLN A 290 -7.30 -25.15 17.66
C GLN A 290 -6.48 -25.82 18.77
N TYR A 291 -6.00 -25.05 19.75
CA TYR A 291 -5.31 -25.58 20.92
C TYR A 291 -6.22 -26.51 21.75
N ARG A 292 -7.47 -26.10 22.03
CA ARG A 292 -8.47 -26.92 22.72
C ARG A 292 -8.80 -28.21 21.96
N GLN A 293 -8.85 -28.16 20.63
CA GLN A 293 -9.02 -29.34 19.78
C GLN A 293 -7.82 -30.29 19.85
N LEU A 294 -6.59 -29.77 19.87
CA LEU A 294 -5.37 -30.56 20.08
C LEU A 294 -5.33 -31.20 21.48
N GLU A 295 -5.74 -30.49 22.53
CA GLU A 295 -5.89 -31.08 23.88
C GLU A 295 -6.90 -32.25 23.88
N CYS A 296 -8.05 -32.06 23.23
CA CYS A 296 -9.06 -33.13 23.10
C CYS A 296 -8.55 -34.33 22.30
N GLN A 297 -7.76 -34.12 21.24
CA GLN A 297 -7.11 -35.19 20.48
C GLN A 297 -6.05 -35.90 21.33
N VAL A 298 -5.17 -35.16 22.02
CA VAL A 298 -4.16 -35.71 22.93
C VAL A 298 -4.79 -36.56 24.02
N ASP A 299 -5.88 -36.12 24.64
CA ASP A 299 -6.59 -36.91 25.64
C ASP A 299 -7.34 -38.12 25.06
N SER A 300 -7.81 -38.04 23.81
CA SER A 300 -8.33 -39.20 23.08
C SER A 300 -7.24 -40.23 22.82
N TYR A 301 -6.05 -39.81 22.38
CA TYR A 301 -4.89 -40.67 22.18
C TYR A 301 -4.37 -41.27 23.50
N LYS A 302 -4.35 -40.52 24.61
CA LYS A 302 -4.05 -41.07 25.95
C LYS A 302 -5.01 -42.20 26.32
N ARG A 303 -6.31 -42.02 26.10
CA ARG A 303 -7.34 -43.06 26.39
C ARG A 303 -7.17 -44.28 25.49
N SER A 304 -6.94 -44.08 24.19
CA SER A 304 -6.69 -45.17 23.23
C SER A 304 -5.42 -45.94 23.58
N SER A 305 -4.32 -45.25 23.90
CA SER A 305 -3.06 -45.85 24.37
C SER A 305 -3.27 -46.66 25.65
N ALA A 306 -4.03 -46.14 26.62
CA ALA A 306 -4.35 -46.88 27.85
C ALA A 306 -5.22 -48.14 27.62
N VAL A 307 -6.02 -48.19 26.54
CA VAL A 307 -6.74 -49.40 26.12
C VAL A 307 -5.79 -50.41 25.46
N GLU A 308 -4.92 -49.95 24.56
CA GLU A 308 -3.93 -50.83 23.90
C GLU A 308 -2.87 -51.36 24.86
N ILE A 309 -2.48 -50.60 25.90
CA ILE A 309 -1.62 -51.08 26.99
C ILE A 309 -2.32 -52.23 27.73
N LYS A 310 -3.58 -52.06 28.16
CA LYS A 310 -4.35 -53.14 28.82
C LYS A 310 -4.57 -54.35 27.93
N ARG A 311 -4.73 -54.14 26.61
CA ARG A 311 -4.79 -55.21 25.61
C ARG A 311 -3.46 -55.95 25.51
N ASN A 312 -2.34 -55.24 25.50
CA ASN A 312 -1.00 -55.82 25.48
C ASN A 312 -0.67 -56.58 26.77
N GLU A 313 -1.01 -56.03 27.94
CA GLU A 313 -0.92 -56.70 29.25
C GLU A 313 -1.70 -58.02 29.25
N SER A 314 -2.97 -58.00 28.79
CA SER A 314 -3.81 -59.18 28.71
C SER A 314 -3.27 -60.22 27.73
N LEU A 315 -2.79 -59.80 26.54
CA LEU A 315 -2.16 -60.70 25.57
C LEU A 315 -0.88 -61.32 26.13
N THR A 316 -0.04 -60.53 26.81
CA THR A 316 1.19 -61.00 27.46
C THR A 316 0.89 -62.01 28.58
N GLN A 317 -0.15 -61.79 29.38
CA GLN A 317 -0.62 -62.77 30.37
C GLN A 317 -1.09 -64.07 29.71
N THR A 318 -1.82 -64.00 28.59
CA THR A 318 -2.22 -65.21 27.86
C THR A 318 -1.05 -65.93 27.20
N LEU A 319 -0.04 -65.19 26.72
CA LEU A 319 1.19 -65.73 26.14
C LEU A 319 2.01 -66.47 27.21
N LEU A 320 2.29 -65.85 28.35
CA LEU A 320 3.00 -66.48 29.47
C LEU A 320 2.28 -67.74 29.98
N ARG A 321 0.94 -67.75 29.98
CA ARG A 321 0.17 -68.96 30.31
C ARG A 321 0.36 -70.05 29.26
N LEU A 322 0.25 -69.72 27.97
CA LEU A 322 0.44 -70.68 26.88
C LEU A 322 1.87 -71.21 26.79
N GLU A 323 2.88 -70.41 27.13
CA GLU A 323 4.27 -70.86 27.28
C GLU A 323 4.40 -71.84 28.45
N GLY A 324 3.79 -71.56 29.61
CA GLY A 324 3.72 -72.49 30.74
C GLY A 324 2.97 -73.79 30.41
N ASP A 325 1.84 -73.70 29.72
CA ASP A 325 1.08 -74.85 29.21
C ASP A 325 1.95 -75.68 28.23
N GLN A 326 2.70 -75.02 27.33
CA GLN A 326 3.64 -75.65 26.40
C GLN A 326 4.83 -76.31 27.12
N GLU A 327 5.39 -75.71 28.16
CA GLU A 327 6.44 -76.33 28.98
C GLU A 327 5.94 -77.57 29.73
N VAL A 328 4.70 -77.54 30.24
CA VAL A 328 4.07 -78.70 30.89
C VAL A 328 3.81 -79.80 29.87
N LEU A 329 3.26 -79.47 28.70
CA LEU A 329 3.01 -80.42 27.61
C LEU A 329 4.31 -81.00 27.04
N SER A 330 5.37 -80.21 26.91
CA SER A 330 6.69 -80.66 26.44
C SER A 330 7.33 -81.65 27.43
N ARG A 331 7.25 -81.37 28.75
CA ARG A 331 7.68 -82.31 29.79
C ARG A 331 6.84 -83.58 29.83
N ALA A 332 5.52 -83.48 29.66
CA ALA A 332 4.63 -84.63 29.57
C ALA A 332 4.91 -85.48 28.33
N TYR A 333 5.13 -84.85 27.18
CA TYR A 333 5.52 -85.51 25.92
C TYR A 333 6.86 -86.24 26.07
N SER A 334 7.90 -85.56 26.58
CA SER A 334 9.20 -86.19 26.85
C SER A 334 9.08 -87.37 27.80
N SER A 335 8.25 -87.29 28.85
CA SER A 335 7.99 -88.41 29.76
C SER A 335 7.26 -89.59 29.08
N GLU A 336 6.36 -89.32 28.13
CA GLU A 336 5.67 -90.35 27.36
C GLU A 336 6.55 -90.94 26.25
N GLU A 337 7.45 -90.15 25.65
CA GLU A 337 8.49 -90.62 24.73
C GLU A 337 9.47 -91.55 25.45
N ASP A 338 9.88 -91.20 26.68
CA ASP A 338 10.67 -92.05 27.58
C ASP A 338 9.97 -93.39 27.88
N LYS A 339 8.65 -93.37 28.13
CA LYS A 339 7.82 -94.57 28.33
C LYS A 339 7.73 -95.38 27.04
N GLN A 340 7.52 -94.73 25.90
CA GLN A 340 7.47 -95.37 24.59
C GLN A 340 8.82 -95.99 24.21
N HIS A 341 9.95 -95.38 24.58
CA HIS A 341 11.27 -95.94 24.38
C HIS A 341 11.45 -97.23 25.21
N LYS A 342 11.15 -97.18 26.51
CA LYS A 342 11.20 -98.36 27.41
C LYS A 342 10.24 -99.48 26.97
N LEU A 343 9.09 -99.14 26.40
CA LEU A 343 8.15 -100.10 25.80
C LEU A 343 8.69 -100.67 24.47
N ARG A 344 9.38 -99.90 23.64
CA ARG A 344 10.08 -100.42 22.45
C ARG A 344 11.24 -101.34 22.84
N GLU A 345 12.05 -100.96 23.82
CA GLU A 345 13.16 -101.80 24.34
C GLU A 345 12.65 -103.12 24.89
N THR A 346 11.60 -103.11 25.71
CA THR A 346 10.99 -104.33 26.25
C THR A 346 10.30 -105.17 25.17
N LEU A 347 9.67 -104.57 24.15
CA LEU A 347 9.16 -105.30 22.99
C LEU A 347 10.28 -105.93 22.14
N VAL A 348 11.41 -105.24 21.94
CA VAL A 348 12.59 -105.79 21.25
C VAL A 348 13.22 -106.92 22.07
N HIS A 349 13.32 -106.77 23.39
CA HIS A 349 13.78 -107.82 24.30
C HIS A 349 12.85 -109.05 24.25
N LEU A 350 11.53 -108.85 24.31
CA LEU A 350 10.54 -109.92 24.20
C LEU A 350 10.58 -110.59 22.81
N ALA A 351 10.75 -109.83 21.73
CA ALA A 351 10.89 -110.38 20.38
C ALA A 351 12.20 -111.17 20.19
N ASN A 352 13.30 -110.73 20.82
CA ASN A 352 14.57 -111.48 20.81
C ASN A 352 14.48 -112.73 21.69
N SER A 353 13.84 -112.64 22.86
CA SER A 353 13.55 -113.80 23.72
C SER A 353 12.66 -114.83 22.99
N LEU A 354 11.62 -114.37 22.30
CA LEU A 354 10.74 -115.22 21.48
C LEU A 354 11.47 -115.83 20.28
N LYS A 355 12.42 -115.12 19.65
CA LYS A 355 13.30 -115.71 18.64
C LYS A 355 14.22 -116.79 19.21
N LEU A 356 14.74 -116.60 20.43
CA LEU A 356 15.56 -117.60 21.11
C LEU A 356 14.73 -118.83 21.47
N THR A 357 13.56 -118.67 22.10
CA THR A 357 12.68 -119.80 22.43
C THR A 357 12.11 -120.49 21.19
N GLN A 358 11.85 -119.77 20.10
CA GLN A 358 11.50 -120.38 18.81
C GLN A 358 12.67 -121.17 18.23
N ALA A 359 13.90 -120.63 18.24
CA ALA A 359 15.08 -121.34 17.75
C ALA A 359 15.42 -122.57 18.61
N ASP A 360 15.18 -122.52 19.92
CA ASP A 360 15.33 -123.67 20.82
C ASP A 360 14.20 -124.70 20.63
N LEU A 361 12.97 -124.26 20.34
CA LEU A 361 11.86 -125.14 19.96
C LEU A 361 12.11 -125.80 18.59
N ASP A 362 12.66 -125.08 17.63
CA ASP A 362 13.04 -125.62 16.31
C ASP A 362 14.19 -126.64 16.43
N LYS A 363 15.16 -126.43 17.35
CA LYS A 363 16.15 -127.46 17.73
C LYS A 363 15.48 -128.67 18.36
N ILE A 364 14.56 -128.49 19.31
CA ILE A 364 13.84 -129.61 19.95
C ILE A 364 13.00 -130.39 18.92
N ILE A 365 12.43 -129.73 17.91
CA ILE A 365 11.76 -130.39 16.78
C ILE A 365 12.76 -131.14 15.88
N ALA A 366 13.96 -130.60 15.64
CA ALA A 366 15.02 -131.29 14.91
C ALA A 366 15.52 -132.53 15.68
N ASP A 367 15.86 -132.37 16.96
CA ASP A 367 16.23 -133.46 17.87
C ASP A 367 15.12 -134.51 17.96
N SER A 368 13.84 -134.10 18.05
CA SER A 368 12.70 -135.02 18.03
C SER A 368 12.65 -135.80 16.73
N ARG A 369 12.81 -135.16 15.56
CA ARG A 369 12.83 -135.85 14.26
C ARG A 369 14.01 -136.80 14.12
N ASP A 370 15.18 -136.43 14.61
CA ASP A 370 16.36 -137.30 14.64
C ASP A 370 16.15 -138.49 15.60
N LYS A 371 15.43 -138.28 16.71
CA LYS A 371 15.01 -139.36 17.63
C LYS A 371 13.92 -140.23 17.03
N ASP A 372 12.95 -139.67 16.32
CA ASP A 372 11.92 -140.42 15.59
C ASP A 372 12.54 -141.24 14.45
N ALA A 373 13.56 -140.70 13.75
CA ALA A 373 14.35 -141.42 12.76
C ALA A 373 15.19 -142.54 13.40
N GLN A 374 15.83 -142.29 14.54
CA GLN A 374 16.53 -143.32 15.32
C GLN A 374 15.55 -144.42 15.78
N CYS A 375 14.36 -144.04 16.27
CA CYS A 375 13.28 -144.97 16.63
C CYS A 375 12.78 -145.75 15.41
N ALA A 376 12.66 -145.15 14.22
CA ALA A 376 12.27 -145.84 13.00
C ALA A 376 13.34 -146.83 12.51
N VAL A 377 14.63 -146.49 12.65
CA VAL A 377 15.74 -147.43 12.40
C VAL A 377 15.71 -148.58 13.40
N VAL A 378 15.58 -148.30 14.70
CA VAL A 378 15.47 -149.31 15.75
C VAL A 378 14.20 -150.17 15.57
N GLN A 379 13.09 -149.60 15.12
CA GLN A 379 11.87 -150.35 14.80
C GLN A 379 12.09 -151.25 13.58
N ALA A 380 12.78 -150.78 12.54
CA ALA A 380 13.15 -151.62 11.40
C ALA A 380 14.18 -152.72 11.76
N GLU A 381 15.02 -152.51 12.76
CA GLU A 381 15.88 -153.55 13.34
C GLU A 381 15.09 -154.52 14.22
N ILE A 382 14.13 -154.04 15.01
CA ILE A 382 13.17 -154.88 15.76
C ILE A 382 12.35 -155.72 14.79
N ASP A 383 11.86 -155.17 13.69
CA ASP A 383 11.06 -155.91 12.69
C ASP A 383 11.93 -156.94 11.94
N LYS A 384 13.20 -156.63 11.64
CA LYS A 384 14.18 -157.62 11.15
C LYS A 384 14.45 -158.71 12.19
N LEU A 385 14.64 -158.35 13.45
CA LEU A 385 14.85 -159.30 14.55
C LEU A 385 13.61 -160.13 14.82
N LEU A 386 12.40 -159.58 14.64
CA LEU A 386 11.13 -160.29 14.70
C LEU A 386 10.98 -161.25 13.51
N GLN A 387 11.32 -160.85 12.27
CA GLN A 387 11.39 -161.77 11.13
C GLN A 387 12.40 -162.89 11.36
N LEU A 388 13.59 -162.58 11.87
CA LEU A 388 14.63 -163.57 12.16
C LEU A 388 14.21 -164.48 13.33
N LYS A 389 13.51 -163.93 14.33
CA LYS A 389 12.87 -164.66 15.44
C LYS A 389 11.72 -165.54 14.95
N TYR A 390 10.89 -165.10 14.00
CA TYR A 390 9.88 -165.95 13.35
C TYR A 390 10.52 -167.06 12.52
N GLN A 391 11.57 -166.78 11.76
CA GLN A 391 12.35 -167.82 11.07
C GLN A 391 13.03 -168.80 12.03
N LEU A 392 13.48 -168.32 13.20
CA LEU A 392 14.02 -169.17 14.26
C LEU A 392 12.94 -169.97 14.98
N GLU A 393 11.75 -169.40 15.19
CA GLU A 393 10.57 -170.11 15.72
C GLU A 393 10.02 -171.12 14.73
N GLU A 394 10.09 -170.86 13.42
CA GLU A 394 9.75 -171.82 12.37
C GLU A 394 10.81 -172.94 12.27
N LYS A 395 12.10 -172.61 12.40
CA LYS A 395 13.18 -173.59 12.58
C LYS A 395 13.03 -174.37 13.88
N LEU A 396 12.53 -173.74 14.95
CA LEU A 396 12.26 -174.38 16.24
C LEU A 396 11.01 -175.26 16.15
N LEU A 397 9.95 -174.83 15.47
CA LEU A 397 8.72 -175.60 15.24
C LEU A 397 8.97 -176.78 14.32
N THR A 398 9.79 -176.64 13.27
CA THR A 398 10.22 -177.78 12.44
C THR A 398 11.16 -178.71 13.20
N LYS A 399 12.07 -178.20 14.05
CA LYS A 399 12.86 -179.03 14.98
C LYS A 399 12.00 -179.73 16.03
N LEU A 400 10.99 -179.06 16.59
CA LEU A 400 10.05 -179.62 17.56
C LEU A 400 9.11 -180.63 16.88
N HIS A 401 8.70 -180.39 15.64
CA HIS A 401 7.94 -181.36 14.84
C HIS A 401 8.81 -182.59 14.52
N GLN A 402 10.09 -182.40 14.16
CA GLN A 402 11.07 -183.49 14.06
C GLN A 402 11.22 -184.22 15.41
N GLN A 403 11.27 -183.51 16.53
CA GLN A 403 11.41 -184.10 17.87
C GLN A 403 10.12 -184.81 18.33
N VAL A 404 8.94 -184.37 17.90
CA VAL A 404 7.65 -185.03 18.12
C VAL A 404 7.49 -186.24 17.20
N VAL A 405 7.96 -186.18 15.95
CA VAL A 405 8.05 -187.34 15.05
C VAL A 405 9.03 -188.37 15.61
N LEU A 406 10.20 -187.94 16.11
CA LEU A 406 11.13 -188.80 16.84
C LEU A 406 10.51 -189.37 18.12
N SER A 407 9.83 -188.58 18.94
CA SER A 407 9.15 -189.09 20.15
C SER A 407 7.97 -190.03 19.83
N LYS A 408 7.32 -189.87 18.67
CA LYS A 408 6.27 -190.76 18.18
C LYS A 408 6.86 -192.06 17.62
N ALA A 409 8.02 -192.00 16.96
CA ALA A 409 8.83 -193.16 16.59
C ALA A 409 9.39 -193.87 17.82
N GLU A 410 9.86 -193.14 18.84
CA GLU A 410 10.40 -193.64 20.11
C GLU A 410 9.30 -194.29 20.97
N LYS A 411 8.07 -193.76 20.94
CA LYS A 411 6.89 -194.44 21.52
C LYS A 411 6.46 -195.65 20.70
N HIS A 412 6.70 -195.68 19.39
CA HIS A 412 6.48 -196.87 18.56
C HIS A 412 7.54 -197.95 18.82
N THR A 413 8.84 -197.61 18.88
CA THR A 413 9.90 -198.54 19.25
C THR A 413 9.82 -198.96 20.71
N SER A 414 9.41 -198.10 21.63
CA SER A 414 9.15 -198.49 23.04
C SER A 414 7.97 -199.45 23.15
N LYS A 415 6.90 -199.26 22.36
CA LYS A 415 5.82 -200.27 22.24
C LYS A 415 6.33 -201.55 21.59
N LEU A 416 7.17 -201.47 20.57
CA LEU A 416 7.75 -202.63 19.90
C LEU A 416 8.69 -203.40 20.86
N ILE A 417 9.49 -202.71 21.68
CA ILE A 417 10.38 -203.29 22.70
C ILE A 417 9.57 -203.84 23.88
N SER A 418 8.46 -203.21 24.27
CA SER A 418 7.52 -203.77 25.24
C SER A 418 6.88 -205.05 24.72
N ASN A 419 6.40 -205.04 23.47
CA ASN A 419 5.80 -206.20 22.81
C ASN A 419 6.84 -207.29 22.51
N LEU A 420 8.09 -206.94 22.23
CA LEU A 420 9.20 -207.89 22.12
C LEU A 420 9.60 -208.43 23.49
N ARG A 421 9.45 -207.69 24.60
CA ARG A 421 9.69 -208.20 25.96
C ARG A 421 8.57 -209.12 26.46
N THR A 422 7.30 -208.83 26.13
CA THR A 422 6.20 -209.76 26.41
C THR A 422 6.25 -210.95 25.48
N SER A 423 6.48 -210.75 24.17
CA SER A 423 6.67 -211.84 23.20
C SER A 423 7.91 -212.67 23.51
N ALA A 424 9.00 -212.10 24.00
CA ALA A 424 10.18 -212.85 24.44
C ALA A 424 9.85 -213.67 25.68
N ARG A 425 9.11 -213.14 26.66
CA ARG A 425 8.68 -213.93 27.84
C ARG A 425 7.65 -215.01 27.52
N THR A 426 6.75 -214.78 26.56
CA THR A 426 5.85 -215.84 26.07
C THR A 426 6.58 -216.83 25.19
N LEU A 427 7.60 -216.42 24.43
CA LEU A 427 8.50 -217.33 23.70
C LEU A 427 9.44 -218.08 24.64
N GLU A 428 9.89 -217.51 25.75
CA GLU A 428 10.64 -218.19 26.82
C GLU A 428 9.74 -219.17 27.56
N ALA A 429 8.47 -218.83 27.81
CA ALA A 429 7.48 -219.76 28.35
C ALA A 429 7.08 -220.85 27.35
N GLN A 430 7.01 -220.54 26.05
CA GLN A 430 6.80 -221.51 24.97
C GLN A 430 8.07 -222.28 24.62
N LEU A 431 9.26 -221.81 24.98
CA LEU A 431 10.54 -222.49 24.81
C LEU A 431 10.88 -223.33 26.04
N ALA A 432 10.46 -222.94 27.24
CA ALA A 432 10.41 -223.81 28.42
C ALA A 432 9.27 -224.84 28.30
N GLY A 433 8.17 -224.46 27.66
CA GLY A 433 7.09 -225.34 27.23
C GLY A 433 7.60 -226.34 26.20
N ALA A 434 8.18 -225.86 25.09
CA ALA A 434 8.79 -226.69 24.07
C ALA A 434 10.08 -227.38 24.53
N GLN A 435 10.73 -226.98 25.64
CA GLN A 435 11.79 -227.76 26.30
C GLN A 435 11.21 -228.84 27.20
N ASN A 436 10.03 -228.65 27.80
CA ASN A 436 9.28 -229.74 28.43
C ASN A 436 8.65 -230.67 27.40
N GLU A 437 8.24 -230.19 26.23
CA GLU A 437 7.79 -231.03 25.12
C GLU A 437 8.98 -231.67 24.39
N LEU A 438 10.12 -231.00 24.26
CA LEU A 438 11.39 -231.60 23.82
C LEU A 438 11.94 -232.57 24.87
N ALA A 439 11.71 -232.36 26.16
CA ALA A 439 12.05 -233.32 27.21
C ALA A 439 11.09 -234.51 27.21
N ARG A 440 9.78 -234.28 26.99
CA ARG A 440 8.77 -235.34 26.80
C ARG A 440 9.03 -236.11 25.52
N VAL A 441 9.43 -235.44 24.44
CA VAL A 441 9.83 -236.04 23.16
C VAL A 441 11.23 -236.63 23.25
N LEU A 442 12.15 -236.15 24.10
CA LEU A 442 13.42 -236.82 24.43
C LEU A 442 13.20 -238.03 25.33
N LEU A 443 12.14 -238.05 26.15
CA LEU A 443 11.75 -239.21 26.94
C LEU A 443 11.03 -240.23 26.04
N CYS A 444 10.16 -239.80 25.13
CA CYS A 444 9.64 -240.64 24.05
C CYS A 444 10.74 -241.09 23.09
N ILE A 445 11.77 -240.28 22.80
CA ILE A 445 12.93 -240.66 22.00
C ILE A 445 13.93 -241.50 22.81
N GLU A 446 14.00 -241.40 24.14
CA GLU A 446 14.73 -242.35 25.00
C GLU A 446 13.96 -243.67 25.13
N GLN A 447 12.63 -243.64 25.06
CA GLN A 447 11.74 -244.81 25.11
C GLN A 447 11.68 -245.52 23.75
N GLU A 448 11.62 -244.78 22.65
CA GLU A 448 11.85 -245.25 21.28
C GLU A 448 13.32 -245.62 21.08
N ASN A 449 14.30 -244.94 21.67
CA ASN A 449 15.70 -245.43 21.73
C ASN A 449 15.85 -246.62 22.67
N LYS A 450 14.92 -246.88 23.59
CA LYS A 450 14.90 -248.10 24.39
C LYS A 450 14.30 -249.24 23.60
N GLN A 451 13.23 -249.01 22.84
CA GLN A 451 12.67 -249.96 21.90
C GLN A 451 13.60 -250.21 20.70
N LEU A 452 14.36 -249.21 20.23
CA LEU A 452 15.46 -249.32 19.28
C LEU A 452 16.75 -249.85 19.92
N LYS A 453 16.94 -249.80 21.25
CA LYS A 453 18.00 -250.56 21.93
C LYS A 453 17.58 -252.01 22.13
N GLU A 454 16.30 -252.32 22.32
CA GLU A 454 15.77 -253.68 22.31
C GLU A 454 15.80 -254.26 20.88
N TYR A 455 15.47 -253.45 19.86
CA TYR A 455 15.67 -253.80 18.45
C TYR A 455 17.15 -253.88 18.06
N ASN A 456 18.03 -253.02 18.58
CA ASN A 456 19.48 -253.14 18.36
C ASN A 456 20.13 -254.21 19.24
N ILE A 457 19.52 -254.67 20.34
CA ILE A 457 19.96 -255.90 21.02
C ILE A 457 19.61 -257.08 20.13
N ASN A 458 18.38 -257.16 19.60
CA ASN A 458 18.02 -258.22 18.64
C ASN A 458 18.87 -258.16 17.35
N LEU A 459 19.20 -256.95 16.86
CA LEU A 459 20.03 -256.76 15.66
C LEU A 459 21.53 -256.92 15.94
N ASP A 460 22.02 -256.60 17.14
CA ASP A 460 23.40 -256.85 17.56
C ASP A 460 23.61 -258.28 18.06
N ASP A 461 22.56 -259.02 18.42
CA ASP A 461 22.58 -260.47 18.60
C ASP A 461 22.61 -261.18 17.24
N GLU A 462 21.88 -260.69 16.22
CA GLU A 462 22.15 -261.08 14.83
C GLU A 462 23.58 -260.70 14.40
N LYS A 463 24.10 -259.52 14.77
CA LYS A 463 25.51 -259.19 14.51
C LYS A 463 26.49 -259.96 15.40
N MET A 464 26.10 -260.52 16.54
CA MET A 464 26.93 -261.47 17.29
C MET A 464 27.01 -262.81 16.55
N LEU A 465 25.95 -263.21 15.84
CA LEU A 465 25.99 -264.32 14.87
C LEU A 465 26.89 -263.99 13.66
N TYR A 466 26.77 -262.80 13.04
CA TYR A 466 27.66 -262.38 11.94
C TYR A 466 29.11 -262.11 12.37
N ALA A 467 29.36 -261.62 13.59
CA ALA A 467 30.69 -261.29 14.12
C ALA A 467 31.34 -262.47 14.88
N ALA A 468 30.58 -263.50 15.28
CA ALA A 468 31.14 -264.82 15.55
C ALA A 468 31.68 -265.42 14.25
N ARG A 469 30.92 -265.32 13.15
CA ARG A 469 31.39 -265.61 11.79
C ARG A 469 32.62 -264.79 11.39
N GLU A 470 32.69 -263.51 11.73
CA GLU A 470 33.88 -262.68 11.47
C GLU A 470 35.05 -262.97 12.44
N LYS A 471 34.81 -263.42 13.67
CA LYS A 471 35.86 -263.96 14.56
C LYS A 471 36.54 -265.16 13.93
N GLU A 472 35.79 -266.07 13.32
CA GLU A 472 36.34 -267.22 12.59
C GLU A 472 37.07 -266.78 11.31
N LEU A 473 36.55 -265.76 10.61
CA LEU A 473 37.21 -265.20 9.42
C LEU A 473 38.52 -264.47 9.77
N LYS A 474 38.58 -263.71 10.86
CA LYS A 474 39.83 -263.11 11.36
C LYS A 474 40.74 -264.10 12.10
N ALA A 475 40.21 -265.22 12.58
CA ALA A 475 41.03 -266.35 13.00
C ALA A 475 41.74 -267.03 11.80
N SER A 476 41.23 -266.86 10.58
CA SER A 476 41.93 -267.17 9.32
C SER A 476 42.90 -266.04 8.91
N GLU A 477 42.49 -264.77 9.06
CA GLU A 477 43.34 -263.57 8.82
C GLU A 477 44.60 -263.52 9.72
N ASN A 478 44.56 -264.12 10.92
CA ASN A 478 45.72 -264.38 11.81
C ASN A 478 46.97 -264.83 11.04
N GLY A 479 46.81 -265.80 10.13
CA GLY A 479 47.91 -266.42 9.42
C GLY A 479 48.65 -265.46 8.47
N LEU A 480 47.93 -264.49 7.89
CA LEU A 480 48.50 -263.56 6.91
C LEU A 480 49.43 -262.53 7.56
N LYS A 481 49.07 -261.96 8.72
CA LYS A 481 49.99 -261.03 9.42
C LYS A 481 51.07 -261.73 10.25
N GLN A 482 50.91 -263.00 10.61
CA GLN A 482 52.06 -263.81 11.06
C GLN A 482 53.07 -264.10 9.93
N GLN A 483 52.70 -263.98 8.66
CA GLN A 483 53.67 -263.94 7.55
C GLN A 483 54.21 -262.53 7.29
N GLU A 484 53.40 -261.48 7.44
CA GLU A 484 53.86 -260.07 7.38
C GLU A 484 54.92 -259.75 8.44
N SER A 485 54.88 -260.40 9.62
CA SER A 485 55.90 -260.27 10.67
C SER A 485 57.29 -260.82 10.28
N VAL A 486 57.42 -261.46 9.11
CA VAL A 486 58.69 -261.85 8.48
C VAL A 486 59.16 -260.82 7.43
N ILE A 487 58.30 -259.92 6.95
CA ILE A 487 58.54 -259.06 5.77
C ILE A 487 59.26 -257.76 6.12
N THR A 488 58.82 -256.98 7.11
CA THR A 488 59.58 -255.80 7.57
C THR A 488 60.93 -256.21 8.18
N TRP A 489 60.95 -257.38 8.82
CA TRP A 489 62.17 -258.07 9.27
C TRP A 489 63.11 -258.47 8.11
N LYS A 490 62.65 -258.52 6.85
CA LYS A 490 63.50 -258.65 5.65
C LYS A 490 63.88 -257.30 5.02
N GLN A 491 63.00 -256.30 5.04
CA GLN A 491 63.36 -254.93 4.63
C GLN A 491 64.53 -254.37 5.46
N ARG A 492 64.63 -254.81 6.72
CA ARG A 492 65.81 -254.78 7.64
C ARG A 492 67.19 -255.03 6.99
N GLN A 493 67.26 -255.72 5.85
CA GLN A 493 68.51 -256.04 5.15
C GLN A 493 68.53 -255.57 3.69
N ILE A 494 67.39 -255.25 3.09
CA ILE A 494 67.31 -254.91 1.66
C ILE A 494 67.76 -253.47 1.40
N ALA A 495 67.36 -252.50 2.22
CA ALA A 495 67.89 -251.12 2.13
C ALA A 495 69.39 -251.02 2.50
N ASN A 496 69.95 -252.06 3.13
CA ASN A 496 71.35 -252.17 3.53
C ASN A 496 72.23 -252.85 2.48
N VAL A 497 71.63 -253.51 1.48
CA VAL A 497 72.35 -254.08 0.33
C VAL A 497 71.59 -253.75 -0.95
N ASN A 498 70.60 -254.57 -1.34
CA ASN A 498 69.98 -254.56 -2.66
C ASN A 498 69.33 -253.19 -2.99
N VAL A 499 70.02 -252.29 -3.70
CA VAL A 499 70.89 -252.60 -4.86
C VAL A 499 70.10 -253.45 -5.84
N GLN A 500 69.24 -252.74 -6.55
CA GLN A 500 69.18 -252.89 -7.99
C GLN A 500 69.98 -251.68 -8.51
N ILE A 501 71.14 -251.84 -9.17
CA ILE A 501 71.57 -252.94 -10.07
C ILE A 501 70.53 -253.15 -11.18
N ALA A 502 69.50 -253.99 -10.99
CA ALA A 502 68.50 -254.31 -12.01
C ALA A 502 67.98 -253.04 -12.72
N ALA A 503 68.33 -252.70 -13.96
CA ALA A 503 69.05 -253.38 -15.06
C ALA A 503 69.97 -254.59 -14.74
N ILE A 504 69.69 -255.82 -15.16
CA ILE A 504 68.75 -256.29 -16.20
C ILE A 504 68.99 -255.56 -17.54
N ASN A 505 69.89 -256.00 -18.43
CA ASN A 505 70.48 -257.32 -18.57
C ASN A 505 69.45 -258.46 -18.50
N GLN A 506 68.59 -258.46 -19.52
CA GLN A 506 67.84 -259.62 -19.98
C GLN A 506 68.67 -260.91 -19.87
N ARG A 507 68.04 -262.04 -19.49
CA ARG A 507 68.34 -263.31 -20.14
C ARG A 507 67.23 -264.33 -19.99
N SER A 508 66.92 -264.98 -21.12
CA SER A 508 65.93 -266.07 -21.28
C SER A 508 64.47 -265.61 -21.06
N GLN A 509 63.44 -266.01 -21.83
CA GLN A 509 63.14 -267.27 -22.54
C GLN A 509 62.90 -268.45 -21.57
N GLY A 510 61.99 -269.39 -21.83
CA GLY A 510 61.10 -269.53 -23.00
C GLY A 510 61.10 -270.97 -23.50
N LEU A 511 60.17 -271.78 -23.00
CA LEU A 511 59.97 -273.20 -23.29
C LEU A 511 58.67 -273.64 -22.61
N GLU A 512 58.07 -274.77 -22.94
CA GLU A 512 57.20 -275.03 -24.11
C GLU A 512 55.88 -275.56 -23.55
N GLU A 513 54.80 -275.64 -24.34
CA GLU A 513 54.04 -276.90 -24.36
C GLU A 513 53.18 -277.04 -25.63
N THR A 514 52.60 -278.23 -25.76
CA THR A 514 51.46 -278.66 -26.58
C THR A 514 51.26 -277.93 -27.92
N ALA A 515 51.62 -278.53 -29.06
CA ALA A 515 50.98 -279.74 -29.58
C ALA A 515 49.44 -279.52 -29.66
N ASP A 516 48.84 -278.96 -30.73
CA ASP A 516 49.36 -278.63 -32.07
C ASP A 516 50.17 -279.78 -32.68
N GLU A 517 49.53 -280.94 -32.69
CA GLU A 517 50.19 -282.19 -32.33
C GLU A 517 51.21 -282.74 -33.34
N LEU A 518 52.16 -283.50 -32.78
CA LEU A 518 52.86 -284.55 -33.50
C LEU A 518 51.87 -285.28 -34.39
N GLN A 519 52.12 -285.25 -35.70
CA GLN A 519 51.49 -286.19 -36.60
C GLN A 519 49.94 -286.22 -36.54
N VAL A 520 49.28 -285.06 -36.70
CA VAL A 520 48.35 -284.91 -37.85
C VAL A 520 49.24 -284.72 -39.09
N THR A 521 50.11 -285.68 -39.33
CA THR A 521 49.96 -286.97 -40.03
C THR A 521 49.82 -286.66 -41.50
N TYR A 522 50.85 -286.89 -42.30
CA TYR A 522 52.07 -287.66 -42.02
C TYR A 522 53.23 -286.63 -42.27
N LEU A 523 54.36 -286.80 -42.96
CA LEU A 523 54.74 -287.88 -43.84
C LEU A 523 53.62 -288.26 -44.81
N GLU A 524 52.90 -287.27 -45.33
CA GLU A 524 52.46 -287.34 -46.73
C GLU A 524 53.61 -286.77 -47.59
N ARG A 525 54.90 -287.10 -47.34
CA ARG A 525 55.62 -288.30 -47.84
C ARG A 525 55.05 -288.79 -49.16
N GLY A 526 55.89 -288.85 -50.20
CA GLY A 526 55.45 -289.24 -51.53
C GLY A 526 54.62 -288.14 -52.22
N LEU A 527 53.57 -287.61 -51.59
CA LEU A 527 52.62 -286.68 -52.24
C LEU A 527 53.18 -285.32 -52.64
N ALA A 528 54.41 -284.97 -52.23
CA ALA A 528 55.27 -284.05 -53.01
C ALA A 528 56.72 -284.55 -53.20
N GLN A 529 57.12 -285.70 -52.64
CA GLN A 529 58.35 -286.37 -53.07
C GLN A 529 58.22 -287.03 -54.46
N ILE A 530 57.04 -286.94 -55.10
CA ILE A 530 56.80 -287.30 -56.51
C ILE A 530 56.37 -286.05 -57.34
N ILE A 531 56.62 -284.83 -56.82
CA ILE A 531 56.90 -283.62 -57.62
C ILE A 531 58.07 -282.81 -56.96
N ASN A 532 59.32 -283.28 -56.84
CA ASN A 532 60.10 -284.22 -57.64
C ASN A 532 60.22 -283.83 -59.12
N ASN A 533 61.11 -284.52 -59.80
CA ASN A 533 60.84 -284.90 -61.18
C ASN A 533 59.46 -285.60 -61.26
N ILE A 534 58.43 -284.96 -61.79
CA ILE A 534 58.34 -284.60 -63.22
C ILE A 534 58.00 -283.11 -63.50
N GLU A 535 58.41 -282.16 -62.64
CA GLU A 535 58.54 -280.72 -63.03
C GLU A 535 60.01 -280.25 -63.18
N GLU A 536 60.96 -280.76 -62.36
CA GLU A 536 62.21 -281.16 -63.01
C GLU A 536 61.82 -282.23 -64.03
N LEU A 537 62.20 -282.09 -65.28
CA LEU A 537 61.55 -282.89 -66.31
C LEU A 537 60.00 -282.61 -66.49
N HIS A 538 59.51 -281.36 -66.28
CA HIS A 538 58.53 -280.68 -67.18
C HIS A 538 59.11 -279.47 -67.98
N LYS A 539 60.12 -279.62 -68.84
CA LYS A 539 61.02 -280.74 -69.02
C LYS A 539 62.24 -280.28 -69.81
N ALA A 540 63.31 -281.07 -69.75
CA ALA A 540 64.09 -281.37 -70.96
C ALA A 540 63.23 -282.18 -71.97
N TRP A 541 62.08 -281.58 -72.32
CA TRP A 541 61.02 -282.00 -73.25
C TRP A 541 60.01 -280.87 -73.53
N MET A 542 60.27 -279.64 -73.07
CA MET A 542 60.36 -278.54 -74.04
C MET A 542 61.80 -278.29 -74.51
N ARG A 543 62.75 -279.04 -73.94
CA ARG A 543 64.13 -279.24 -74.43
C ARG A 543 64.52 -280.74 -74.47
N GLU A 544 63.74 -281.63 -75.12
CA GLU A 544 62.78 -281.37 -76.23
C GLU A 544 61.69 -282.48 -76.50
N GLN A 545 60.39 -282.16 -76.43
CA GLN A 545 59.43 -282.50 -77.49
C GLN A 545 58.92 -281.22 -78.12
N SER A 546 59.61 -280.74 -79.16
CA SER A 546 60.13 -281.53 -80.29
C SER A 546 61.61 -282.04 -80.27
N ARG A 547 61.84 -283.23 -79.67
CA ARG A 547 62.92 -284.24 -79.80
C ARG A 547 64.20 -284.26 -78.92
N ILE A 548 64.40 -285.44 -78.30
CA ILE A 548 65.61 -286.10 -77.73
C ILE A 548 65.55 -286.17 -76.19
#